data_AF-F6HW71-F1
#
_entry.id   AF-F6HW71-F1
#
_cell.length_a   1.000
_cell.length_b   1.000
_cell.length_c   1.000
_cell.angle_alpha   90.00
_cell.angle_beta   90.00
_cell.angle_gamma   90.00
#
_symmetry.space_group_name_H-M   'P 1'
#
loop_
_entity.id
_entity.type
_entity.pdbx_description
1 polymer ?
#
loop_
_entity_poly.entity_id
_entity_poly.type
_entity_poly.pdbx_seq_one_letter_code
_entity_poly.pdbx_strand_id
1 'polypeptide(L)'
;MDLAINIHRIRKAYQVLAIQGDFKGFKPFPVAAEAAPDPVLDIEGKKLRSEVDCYILPVIRRRGGGGLTLASTGKETCPLDVVQEQHEVSNGLPLMFIPVNPKKGVIRVSTDHNIEFSAATICIQSTVWKLEYDESSGQQFVTTGGVEGNPGRGTLSNWFKIEKYEDDNNLVFCPTVCDFCKPVCGDIVIYIQDGYRRLALSDVPFKKINIYNEDYACATLLPPLFPTAQAAPDPVLDTDIKKLQSGVNYYTLPVIRGRE
;
A
#
# COMPACT_ATOMS: atom_id res chain seq x y z
N MET A 1 -27.36 -28.22 -46.68
CA MET A 1 -27.25 -26.75 -46.72
C MET A 1 -27.53 -26.26 -45.31
N ASP A 2 -26.48 -25.77 -44.67
CA ASP A 2 -26.41 -24.69 -43.69
C ASP A 2 -27.23 -24.65 -42.38
N LEU A 3 -26.45 -24.23 -41.35
CA LEU A 3 -26.78 -23.52 -40.10
C LEU A 3 -27.52 -24.32 -39.00
N ALA A 4 -27.21 -24.21 -37.71
CA ALA A 4 -26.32 -23.30 -36.97
C ALA A 4 -25.96 -23.91 -35.61
N ILE A 5 -24.79 -23.55 -35.10
CA ILE A 5 -24.37 -23.73 -33.71
C ILE A 5 -25.23 -22.83 -32.83
N ASN A 6 -25.97 -23.40 -31.88
CA ASN A 6 -26.66 -22.67 -30.83
C ASN A 6 -26.08 -23.13 -29.48
N ILE A 7 -25.12 -22.37 -28.95
CA ILE A 7 -24.50 -22.62 -27.65
C ILE A 7 -25.49 -22.16 -26.59
N HIS A 8 -26.28 -23.11 -26.08
CA HIS A 8 -27.06 -22.90 -24.87
C HIS A 8 -26.55 -23.86 -23.79
N ARG A 9 -26.02 -23.25 -22.71
CA ARG A 9 -26.23 -23.70 -21.34
C ARG A 9 -25.53 -25.01 -20.93
N ILE A 10 -24.21 -24.97 -20.72
CA ILE A 10 -23.55 -25.96 -19.86
C ILE A 10 -23.76 -25.55 -18.40
N ARG A 11 -24.91 -25.95 -17.82
CA ARG A 11 -25.03 -26.11 -16.38
C ARG A 11 -24.23 -27.35 -15.99
N LYS A 12 -23.33 -27.20 -15.03
CA LYS A 12 -22.57 -28.28 -14.38
C LYS A 12 -23.51 -29.43 -13.99
N ALA A 13 -23.22 -30.62 -14.50
CA ALA A 13 -23.49 -31.87 -13.83
C ALA A 13 -22.27 -32.76 -14.09
N TYR A 14 -21.24 -32.63 -13.26
CA TYR A 14 -20.21 -33.66 -13.20
C TYR A 14 -20.85 -34.88 -12.54
N GLN A 15 -21.36 -35.81 -13.36
CA GLN A 15 -21.55 -37.18 -12.92
C GLN A 15 -20.16 -37.74 -12.65
N VAL A 16 -19.84 -37.98 -11.37
CA VAL A 16 -18.76 -38.89 -11.02
C VAL A 16 -19.29 -40.29 -11.33
N LEU A 17 -19.05 -40.74 -12.56
CA LEU A 17 -19.26 -42.14 -12.91
C LEU A 17 -18.14 -42.93 -12.21
N ALA A 18 -18.46 -43.60 -11.11
CA ALA A 18 -17.55 -44.57 -10.51
C ALA A 18 -17.42 -45.76 -11.46
N ILE A 19 -16.41 -45.74 -12.33
CA ILE A 19 -16.09 -46.88 -13.20
C ILE A 19 -15.17 -47.79 -12.38
N GLN A 20 -15.70 -48.92 -11.92
CA GLN A 20 -14.91 -49.95 -11.25
C GLN A 20 -14.20 -50.77 -12.33
N GLY A 21 -12.97 -50.37 -12.65
CA GLY A 21 -12.12 -51.05 -13.63
C GLY A 21 -10.65 -50.90 -13.26
N ASP A 22 -9.94 -52.02 -13.21
CA ASP A 22 -8.51 -52.10 -12.89
C ASP A 22 -7.65 -51.40 -13.96
N PHE A 23 -7.32 -50.13 -13.75
CA PHE A 23 -6.37 -49.40 -14.59
C PHE A 23 -4.94 -49.53 -14.05
N LYS A 24 -4.27 -50.63 -14.41
CA LYS A 24 -2.80 -50.64 -14.42
C LYS A 24 -2.32 -49.74 -15.56
N GLY A 25 -1.77 -48.57 -15.23
CA GLY A 25 -0.93 -47.80 -16.18
C GLY A 25 -1.33 -46.36 -16.48
N PHE A 26 -2.14 -45.68 -15.67
CA PHE A 26 -2.31 -44.22 -15.82
C PHE A 26 -1.15 -43.50 -15.14
N LYS A 27 -0.16 -43.03 -15.91
CA LYS A 27 0.79 -42.03 -15.41
C LYS A 27 -0.01 -40.75 -15.15
N PRO A 28 -0.07 -40.24 -13.91
CA PRO A 28 -0.71 -38.96 -13.66
C PRO A 28 -0.03 -37.91 -14.52
N PHE A 29 -0.79 -37.26 -15.41
CA PHE A 29 -0.33 -36.02 -16.00
C PHE A 29 -0.03 -35.07 -14.83
N PRO A 30 1.18 -34.48 -14.75
CA PRO A 30 1.47 -33.53 -13.70
C PRO A 30 0.46 -32.38 -13.83
N VAL A 31 -0.42 -32.26 -12.83
CA VAL A 31 -1.20 -31.05 -12.63
C VAL A 31 -0.17 -29.95 -12.45
N ALA A 32 -0.04 -29.08 -13.45
CA ALA A 32 0.75 -27.87 -13.30
C ALA A 32 0.14 -27.11 -12.13
N ALA A 33 0.88 -27.02 -11.02
CA ALA A 33 0.52 -26.11 -9.95
C ALA A 33 0.48 -24.71 -10.56
N GLU A 34 -0.67 -24.03 -10.46
CA GLU A 34 -0.80 -22.65 -10.90
C GLU A 34 0.28 -21.84 -10.16
N ALA A 35 1.17 -21.23 -10.93
CA ALA A 35 2.27 -20.45 -10.37
C ALA A 35 1.67 -19.30 -9.56
N ALA A 36 2.19 -19.06 -8.36
CA ALA A 36 1.74 -17.92 -7.56
C ALA A 36 1.98 -16.61 -8.34
N PRO A 37 1.05 -15.64 -8.26
CA PRO A 37 1.20 -14.34 -8.94
C PRO A 37 2.52 -13.67 -8.58
N ASP A 38 3.09 -12.87 -9.47
CA ASP A 38 4.40 -12.24 -9.24
C ASP A 38 4.45 -11.43 -7.92
N PRO A 39 5.62 -11.38 -7.26
CA PRO A 39 5.80 -10.47 -6.12
C PRO A 39 5.72 -9.01 -6.59
N VAL A 40 5.14 -8.16 -5.75
CA VAL A 40 5.27 -6.71 -5.91
C VAL A 40 6.70 -6.34 -5.55
N LEU A 41 7.32 -5.53 -6.40
CA LEU A 41 8.67 -5.03 -6.19
C LEU A 41 8.62 -3.56 -5.77
N ASP A 42 9.48 -3.19 -4.83
CA ASP A 42 9.79 -1.79 -4.57
C ASP A 42 10.66 -1.19 -5.69
N ILE A 43 10.94 0.10 -5.59
CA ILE A 43 11.78 0.82 -6.56
C ILE A 43 13.23 0.31 -6.67
N GLU A 44 13.70 -0.52 -5.74
CA GLU A 44 15.02 -1.16 -5.79
C GLU A 44 14.97 -2.57 -6.38
N GLY A 45 13.78 -3.03 -6.79
CA GLY A 45 13.56 -4.39 -7.29
C GLY A 45 13.48 -5.45 -6.18
N LYS A 46 13.34 -5.05 -4.91
CA LYS A 46 13.18 -5.99 -3.79
C LYS A 46 11.71 -6.33 -3.59
N LYS A 47 11.46 -7.56 -3.13
CA LYS A 47 10.11 -8.04 -2.88
C LYS A 47 9.52 -7.34 -1.66
N LEU A 48 8.35 -6.75 -1.84
CA LEU A 48 7.58 -6.17 -0.76
C LEU A 48 7.08 -7.26 0.20
N ARG A 49 7.16 -6.99 1.50
CA ARG A 49 6.77 -7.92 2.57
C ARG A 49 5.61 -7.36 3.37
N SER A 50 4.83 -8.26 3.97
CA SER A 50 3.78 -7.87 4.92
C SER A 50 4.39 -7.26 6.18
N GLU A 51 3.64 -6.38 6.85
CA GLU A 51 4.03 -5.76 8.13
C GLU A 51 5.33 -4.94 8.06
N VAL A 52 5.70 -4.49 6.86
CA VAL A 52 6.82 -3.56 6.65
C VAL A 52 6.26 -2.24 6.18
N ASP A 53 6.65 -1.17 6.88
CA ASP A 53 6.22 0.18 6.56
C ASP A 53 6.80 0.63 5.22
N CYS A 54 5.95 1.25 4.41
CA CYS A 54 6.31 1.75 3.09
C CYS A 54 5.52 3.01 2.74
N TYR A 55 6.02 3.76 1.76
CA TYR A 55 5.37 4.93 1.19
C TYR A 55 4.90 4.62 -0.22
N ILE A 56 3.69 5.08 -0.56
CA ILE A 56 3.17 5.06 -1.93
C ILE A 56 3.39 6.45 -2.55
N LEU A 57 4.22 6.51 -3.58
CA LEU A 57 4.58 7.74 -4.29
C LEU A 57 4.11 7.70 -5.76
N PRO A 58 3.72 8.84 -6.36
CA PRO A 58 3.40 8.90 -7.77
C PRO A 58 4.65 8.64 -8.63
N VAL A 59 4.50 7.95 -9.76
CA VAL A 59 5.59 7.74 -10.73
C VAL A 59 6.00 9.07 -11.40
N ILE A 60 5.02 9.90 -11.74
CA ILE A 60 5.26 11.16 -12.47
C ILE A 60 5.70 12.25 -11.48
N ARG A 61 7.02 12.47 -11.42
CA ARG A 61 7.66 13.60 -10.72
C ARG A 61 7.27 14.95 -11.33
N ARG A 62 7.35 16.04 -10.55
CA ARG A 62 7.08 17.46 -10.90
C ARG A 62 5.66 17.87 -11.25
N ARG A 63 4.78 16.95 -11.63
CA ARG A 63 3.35 17.21 -11.90
C ARG A 63 2.40 16.45 -10.97
N GLY A 64 2.94 15.51 -10.19
CA GLY A 64 2.18 14.44 -9.57
C GLY A 64 1.59 14.70 -8.19
N GLY A 65 2.11 15.66 -7.41
CA GLY A 65 1.91 15.72 -5.95
C GLY A 65 2.97 14.90 -5.20
N GLY A 66 2.86 14.81 -3.88
CA GLY A 66 3.69 13.94 -3.03
C GLY A 66 3.08 12.56 -2.85
N GLY A 67 3.43 11.89 -1.75
CA GLY A 67 2.88 10.59 -1.37
C GLY A 67 1.47 10.62 -0.79
N LEU A 68 1.02 9.46 -0.33
CA LEU A 68 -0.31 9.31 0.26
C LEU A 68 -0.30 9.67 1.75
N THR A 69 -1.33 10.35 2.19
CA THR A 69 -1.51 10.82 3.57
C THR A 69 -2.99 10.81 3.94
N LEU A 70 -3.30 11.25 5.16
CA LEU A 70 -4.65 11.33 5.70
C LEU A 70 -5.10 12.79 5.84
N ALA A 71 -6.34 13.08 5.48
CA ALA A 71 -6.94 14.39 5.68
C ALA A 71 -8.44 14.32 5.99
N SER A 72 -8.93 15.29 6.75
CA SER A 72 -10.35 15.53 6.93
C SER A 72 -10.86 16.32 5.73
N THR A 73 -11.59 15.67 4.81
CA THR A 73 -12.07 16.33 3.57
C THR A 73 -13.56 16.62 3.57
N GLY A 74 -14.32 15.99 4.46
CA GLY A 74 -15.76 16.21 4.62
C GLY A 74 -16.11 17.26 5.68
N LYS A 75 -17.41 17.33 5.99
CA LYS A 75 -17.93 18.15 7.10
C LYS A 75 -17.58 17.57 8.47
N GLU A 76 -17.48 16.26 8.55
CA GLU A 76 -17.08 15.54 9.76
C GLU A 76 -15.56 15.41 9.80
N THR A 77 -15.00 15.46 11.02
CA THR A 77 -13.55 15.36 11.23
C THR A 77 -13.02 13.94 11.08
N CYS A 78 -13.90 12.94 11.23
CA CYS A 78 -13.58 11.52 11.18
C CYS A 78 -14.70 10.76 10.46
N PRO A 79 -14.39 9.65 9.76
CA PRO A 79 -13.05 9.12 9.49
C PRO A 79 -12.23 10.04 8.59
N LEU A 80 -10.90 9.89 8.62
CA LEU A 80 -10.02 10.62 7.70
C LEU A 80 -10.06 9.96 6.33
N ASP A 81 -10.00 10.75 5.27
CA ASP A 81 -9.89 10.23 3.91
C ASP A 81 -8.44 10.04 3.50
N VAL A 82 -8.24 9.10 2.57
CA VAL A 82 -6.94 8.91 1.93
C VAL A 82 -6.78 9.94 0.82
N VAL A 83 -5.75 10.76 0.95
CA VAL A 83 -5.45 11.83 -0.01
C VAL A 83 -4.00 11.79 -0.45
N GLN A 84 -3.74 12.40 -1.59
CA GLN A 84 -2.38 12.66 -2.05
C GLN A 84 -1.89 14.02 -1.56
N GLU A 85 -0.66 14.05 -1.06
CA GLU A 85 0.05 15.27 -0.70
C GLU A 85 0.13 16.26 -1.86
N GLN A 86 -0.01 17.54 -1.54
CA GLN A 86 0.10 18.61 -2.55
C GLN A 86 1.56 18.81 -2.96
N HIS A 87 2.48 18.71 -2.01
CA HIS A 87 3.90 18.96 -2.22
C HIS A 87 4.66 17.68 -2.54
N GLU A 88 5.34 17.65 -3.69
CA GLU A 88 6.15 16.51 -4.15
C GLU A 88 7.25 16.10 -3.15
N VAL A 89 7.74 17.04 -2.34
CA VAL A 89 8.76 16.78 -1.33
C VAL A 89 8.24 16.01 -0.12
N SER A 90 6.91 15.93 0.08
CA SER A 90 6.32 15.13 1.14
C SER A 90 6.14 13.70 0.68
N ASN A 91 6.74 12.77 1.42
CA ASN A 91 6.54 11.34 1.20
C ASN A 91 5.16 10.86 1.67
N GLY A 92 4.42 11.70 2.40
CA GLY A 92 3.17 11.31 3.05
C GLY A 92 3.42 10.52 4.32
N LEU A 93 2.50 9.60 4.64
CA LEU A 93 2.56 8.75 5.82
C LEU A 93 2.93 7.31 5.43
N PRO A 94 3.68 6.60 6.29
CA PRO A 94 3.96 5.19 6.07
C PRO A 94 2.69 4.36 6.20
N LEU A 95 2.63 3.28 5.42
CA LEU A 95 1.56 2.30 5.43
C LEU A 95 2.12 0.89 5.23
N MET A 96 1.32 -0.10 5.56
CA MET A 96 1.65 -1.51 5.35
C MET A 96 0.56 -2.23 4.55
N PHE A 97 0.99 -3.29 3.87
CA PHE A 97 0.12 -4.20 3.15
C PHE A 97 -0.04 -5.49 3.94
N ILE A 98 -1.29 -5.90 4.14
CA ILE A 98 -1.63 -7.11 4.90
C ILE A 98 -2.37 -8.05 3.95
N PRO A 99 -1.76 -9.16 3.51
CA PRO A 99 -2.37 -10.05 2.53
C PRO A 99 -3.54 -10.82 3.13
N VAL A 100 -4.53 -11.12 2.28
CA VAL A 100 -5.72 -11.93 2.65
C VAL A 100 -5.39 -13.25 3.34
N ASN A 101 -4.22 -13.82 3.04
CA ASN A 101 -3.66 -14.94 3.78
C ASN A 101 -2.47 -14.45 4.62
N PRO A 102 -2.64 -14.22 5.94
CA PRO A 102 -1.58 -13.67 6.80
C PRO A 102 -0.37 -14.62 6.95
N LYS A 103 -0.50 -15.90 6.58
CA LYS A 103 0.64 -16.84 6.58
C LYS A 103 1.63 -16.57 5.44
N LYS A 104 1.27 -15.77 4.45
CA LYS A 104 2.12 -15.43 3.30
C LYS A 104 2.75 -14.07 3.52
N GLY A 105 4.05 -14.03 3.84
CA GLY A 105 4.75 -12.77 4.09
C GLY A 105 5.22 -11.98 2.86
N VAL A 106 4.89 -12.41 1.64
CA VAL A 106 5.28 -11.70 0.40
C VAL A 106 4.02 -11.12 -0.24
N ILE A 107 4.04 -9.82 -0.47
CA ILE A 107 2.98 -9.09 -1.17
C ILE A 107 3.06 -9.38 -2.66
N ARG A 108 1.94 -9.76 -3.26
CA ARG A 108 1.88 -10.24 -4.65
C ARG A 108 0.84 -9.48 -5.43
N VAL A 109 1.08 -9.35 -6.72
CA VAL A 109 0.10 -8.74 -7.63
C VAL A 109 -1.16 -9.60 -7.69
N SER A 110 -2.28 -9.00 -8.08
CA SER A 110 -3.58 -9.68 -8.25
C SER A 110 -4.09 -10.44 -7.01
N THR A 111 -3.55 -10.13 -5.83
CA THR A 111 -3.94 -10.71 -4.55
C THR A 111 -4.67 -9.65 -3.71
N ASP A 112 -5.69 -10.05 -2.95
CA ASP A 112 -6.41 -9.14 -2.05
C ASP A 112 -5.55 -8.80 -0.82
N HIS A 113 -5.47 -7.52 -0.48
CA HIS A 113 -4.78 -7.01 0.70
C HIS A 113 -5.65 -5.98 1.43
N ASN A 114 -5.52 -5.93 2.76
CA ASN A 114 -5.83 -4.70 3.49
C ASN A 114 -4.61 -3.76 3.38
N ILE A 115 -4.89 -2.47 3.39
CA ILE A 115 -3.89 -1.40 3.38
C ILE A 115 -4.18 -0.54 4.61
N GLU A 116 -3.16 -0.25 5.40
CA GLU A 116 -3.32 0.48 6.67
C GLU A 116 -2.17 1.45 6.88
N PHE A 117 -2.46 2.70 7.27
CA PHE A 117 -1.42 3.66 7.64
C PHE A 117 -0.88 3.38 9.04
N SER A 118 0.44 3.38 9.16
CA SER A 118 1.21 3.20 10.40
C SER A 118 1.37 4.53 11.14
N ALA A 119 0.26 5.23 11.36
CA ALA A 119 0.25 6.57 11.95
C ALA A 119 -0.85 6.72 13.01
N ALA A 120 -0.50 7.38 14.12
CA ALA A 120 -1.50 7.78 15.11
C ALA A 120 -2.38 8.91 14.55
N THR A 121 -3.68 8.83 14.78
CA THR A 121 -4.64 9.84 14.31
C THR A 121 -5.49 10.37 15.47
N ILE A 122 -6.21 11.46 15.22
CA ILE A 122 -7.20 12.01 16.16
C ILE A 122 -8.51 11.19 16.17
N CYS A 123 -8.69 10.28 15.22
CA CYS A 123 -9.88 9.48 15.05
C CYS A 123 -9.76 8.16 15.82
N ILE A 124 -10.87 7.71 16.40
CA ILE A 124 -10.95 6.41 17.10
C ILE A 124 -11.02 5.25 16.09
N GLN A 125 -11.50 5.54 14.88
CA GLN A 125 -11.55 4.63 13.76
C GLN A 125 -10.13 4.18 13.35
N SER A 126 -10.02 2.96 12.85
CA SER A 126 -8.77 2.42 12.29
C SER A 126 -8.31 3.24 11.07
N THR A 127 -7.03 3.13 10.74
CA THR A 127 -6.47 3.65 9.49
C THR A 127 -6.53 2.65 8.34
N VAL A 128 -7.21 1.52 8.53
CA VAL A 128 -7.46 0.51 7.50
C VAL A 128 -8.32 1.13 6.41
N TRP A 129 -7.89 0.99 5.17
CA TRP A 129 -8.57 1.52 4.00
C TRP A 129 -9.90 0.80 3.76
N LYS A 130 -10.89 1.58 3.32
CA LYS A 130 -12.21 1.12 2.92
C LYS A 130 -12.69 1.96 1.74
N LEU A 131 -13.35 1.32 0.77
CA LEU A 131 -14.06 2.02 -0.29
C LEU A 131 -15.47 2.41 0.19
N GLU A 132 -15.83 3.68 0.06
CA GLU A 132 -17.11 4.23 0.50
C GLU A 132 -17.75 5.11 -0.59
N TYR A 133 -19.06 4.99 -0.76
CA TYR A 133 -19.80 5.79 -1.73
C TYR A 133 -20.18 7.14 -1.12
N ASP A 134 -19.78 8.22 -1.77
CA ASP A 134 -20.17 9.59 -1.42
C ASP A 134 -21.36 10.02 -2.29
N GLU A 135 -22.54 10.13 -1.68
CA GLU A 135 -23.77 10.52 -2.36
C GLU A 135 -23.71 11.92 -2.97
N SER A 136 -22.90 12.82 -2.38
CA SER A 136 -22.84 14.23 -2.81
C SER A 136 -22.11 14.42 -4.14
N SER A 137 -21.10 13.59 -4.41
CA SER A 137 -20.31 13.61 -5.64
C SER A 137 -20.68 12.48 -6.61
N GLY A 138 -21.39 11.46 -6.14
CA GLY A 138 -21.68 10.24 -6.90
C GLY A 138 -20.44 9.37 -7.13
N GLN A 139 -19.36 9.58 -6.38
CA GLN A 139 -18.09 8.87 -6.52
C GLN A 139 -17.89 7.86 -5.37
N GLN A 140 -17.06 6.85 -5.62
CA GLN A 140 -16.59 5.93 -4.58
C GLN A 140 -15.17 6.33 -4.17
N PHE A 141 -14.98 6.76 -2.93
CA PHE A 141 -13.69 7.20 -2.41
C PHE A 141 -13.05 6.16 -1.50
N VAL A 142 -11.73 6.18 -1.47
CA VAL A 142 -10.95 5.48 -0.46
C VAL A 142 -10.89 6.35 0.80
N THR A 143 -11.45 5.82 1.87
CA THR A 143 -11.46 6.42 3.21
C THR A 143 -10.89 5.44 4.23
N THR A 144 -10.81 5.84 5.48
CA THR A 144 -10.35 4.98 6.60
C THR A 144 -11.52 4.45 7.44
N GLY A 145 -11.24 3.76 8.54
CA GLY A 145 -12.23 3.10 9.38
C GLY A 145 -12.69 1.74 8.85
N GLY A 146 -11.88 1.10 8.01
CA GLY A 146 -12.05 -0.29 7.62
C GLY A 146 -11.79 -1.27 8.76
N VAL A 147 -11.99 -2.55 8.49
CA VAL A 147 -11.69 -3.65 9.42
C VAL A 147 -10.69 -4.56 8.76
N GLU A 148 -9.57 -4.80 9.44
CA GLU A 148 -8.53 -5.73 9.01
C GLU A 148 -9.06 -7.18 9.06
N GLY A 149 -8.69 -7.97 8.06
CA GLY A 149 -9.00 -9.40 8.01
C GLY A 149 -10.47 -9.71 7.78
N ASN A 150 -10.90 -10.88 8.28
CA ASN A 150 -12.25 -11.43 8.09
C ASN A 150 -12.72 -11.42 6.63
N PRO A 151 -11.97 -12.03 5.67
CA PRO A 151 -12.29 -11.96 4.25
C PRO A 151 -13.68 -12.52 3.96
N GLY A 152 -14.54 -11.69 3.35
CA GLY A 152 -15.89 -12.08 3.01
C GLY A 152 -16.79 -10.90 2.71
N ARG A 153 -18.10 -11.16 2.68
CA ARG A 153 -19.12 -10.13 2.38
C ARG A 153 -19.08 -8.94 3.34
N GLY A 154 -18.79 -9.16 4.62
CA GLY A 154 -18.80 -8.12 5.65
C GLY A 154 -17.64 -7.12 5.55
N THR A 155 -16.54 -7.51 4.91
CA THR A 155 -15.33 -6.68 4.75
C THR A 155 -15.00 -6.42 3.29
N LEU A 156 -15.93 -6.69 2.37
CA LEU A 156 -15.70 -6.65 0.93
C LEU A 156 -15.09 -5.32 0.45
N SER A 157 -15.50 -4.21 1.04
CA SER A 157 -15.00 -2.84 0.76
C SER A 157 -13.57 -2.56 1.24
N ASN A 158 -12.95 -3.46 2.01
CA ASN A 158 -11.66 -3.22 2.68
C ASN A 158 -10.48 -3.87 1.94
N TRP A 159 -10.75 -4.50 0.78
CA TRP A 159 -9.79 -5.33 0.05
C TRP A 159 -9.38 -4.66 -1.26
N PHE A 160 -8.09 -4.43 -1.38
CA PHE A 160 -7.46 -3.78 -2.52
C PHE A 160 -6.41 -4.70 -3.15
N LYS A 161 -6.10 -4.47 -4.41
CA LYS A 161 -5.08 -5.18 -5.18
C LYS A 161 -4.04 -4.21 -5.69
N ILE A 162 -2.85 -4.74 -5.91
CA ILE A 162 -1.82 -4.10 -6.72
C ILE A 162 -1.76 -4.88 -8.03
N GLU A 163 -1.83 -4.17 -9.15
CA GLU A 163 -1.68 -4.76 -10.48
C GLU A 163 -0.47 -4.16 -11.18
N LYS A 164 0.20 -4.94 -12.03
CA LYS A 164 1.24 -4.41 -12.91
C LYS A 164 0.61 -3.62 -14.04
N TYR A 165 1.18 -2.47 -14.35
CA TYR A 165 0.83 -1.66 -15.51
C TYR A 165 2.09 -1.18 -16.20
N GLU A 166 2.44 -1.85 -17.31
CA GLU A 166 3.73 -1.69 -17.98
C GLU A 166 4.90 -1.97 -17.00
N ASP A 167 5.76 -0.99 -16.77
CA ASP A 167 6.91 -1.08 -15.87
C ASP A 167 6.60 -0.64 -14.43
N ASP A 168 5.37 -0.20 -14.14
CA ASP A 168 4.96 0.35 -12.85
C ASP A 168 3.80 -0.44 -12.23
N ASN A 169 3.31 0.02 -11.07
CA ASN A 169 2.18 -0.59 -10.36
C ASN A 169 0.95 0.34 -10.35
N ASN A 170 -0.25 -0.24 -10.30
CA ASN A 170 -1.51 0.49 -10.08
C ASN A 170 -2.23 -0.08 -8.84
N LEU A 171 -2.96 0.78 -8.15
CA LEU A 171 -3.91 0.37 -7.10
C LEU A 171 -5.26 0.05 -7.73
N VAL A 172 -5.84 -1.07 -7.36
CA VAL A 172 -7.09 -1.58 -7.93
C VAL A 172 -8.03 -1.98 -6.81
N PHE A 173 -9.31 -1.69 -6.98
CA PHE A 173 -10.37 -2.29 -6.18
C PHE A 173 -11.16 -3.26 -7.04
N CYS A 174 -10.96 -4.56 -6.80
CA CYS A 174 -11.75 -5.62 -7.41
C CYS A 174 -11.63 -6.89 -6.54
N PRO A 175 -12.29 -6.87 -5.37
CA PRO A 175 -12.05 -7.85 -4.32
C PRO A 175 -12.58 -9.23 -4.70
N THR A 176 -11.80 -10.27 -4.42
CA THR A 176 -12.13 -11.68 -4.70
C THR A 176 -12.41 -12.51 -3.44
N VAL A 177 -12.58 -11.86 -2.30
CA VAL A 177 -12.85 -12.50 -1.00
C VAL A 177 -14.27 -13.07 -0.84
N CYS A 178 -15.15 -12.90 -1.84
CA CYS A 178 -16.54 -13.35 -1.80
C CYS A 178 -17.00 -13.83 -3.19
N ASP A 179 -17.07 -15.15 -3.39
CA ASP A 179 -17.34 -15.79 -4.69
C ASP A 179 -18.70 -15.43 -5.33
N PHE A 180 -19.70 -15.08 -4.52
CA PHE A 180 -21.05 -14.75 -5.00
C PHE A 180 -21.32 -13.24 -5.01
N CYS A 181 -20.41 -12.44 -4.46
CA CYS A 181 -20.53 -10.99 -4.49
C CYS A 181 -20.19 -10.46 -5.89
N LYS A 182 -20.80 -9.33 -6.26
CA LYS A 182 -20.50 -8.62 -7.52
C LYS A 182 -20.06 -7.20 -7.19
N PRO A 183 -18.83 -7.02 -6.65
CA PRO A 183 -18.32 -5.69 -6.36
C PRO A 183 -18.17 -4.90 -7.67
N VAL A 184 -18.24 -3.57 -7.57
CA VAL A 184 -17.79 -2.70 -8.65
C VAL A 184 -16.26 -2.84 -8.72
N CYS A 185 -15.71 -3.00 -9.92
CA CYS A 185 -14.28 -3.12 -10.13
C CYS A 185 -13.75 -1.91 -10.89
N GLY A 186 -12.57 -1.44 -10.52
CA GLY A 186 -11.93 -0.32 -11.17
C GLY A 186 -10.56 0.00 -10.57
N ASP A 187 -9.85 0.88 -11.24
CA ASP A 187 -8.58 1.44 -10.77
C ASP A 187 -8.84 2.52 -9.73
N ILE A 188 -7.90 2.68 -8.80
CA ILE A 188 -7.91 3.77 -7.84
C ILE A 188 -7.08 4.92 -8.41
N VAL A 189 -7.75 6.04 -8.69
CA VAL A 189 -7.16 7.24 -9.30
C VAL A 189 -7.30 8.45 -8.37
N ILE A 190 -6.62 9.54 -8.72
CA ILE A 190 -6.78 10.80 -7.99
C ILE A 190 -7.95 11.60 -8.54
N TYR A 191 -8.86 11.97 -7.65
CA TYR A 191 -10.00 12.82 -7.90
C TYR A 191 -9.88 14.09 -7.05
N ILE A 192 -10.05 15.26 -7.67
CA ILE A 192 -9.96 16.53 -6.97
C ILE A 192 -11.35 16.93 -6.48
N GLN A 193 -11.53 17.00 -5.17
CA GLN A 193 -12.76 17.46 -4.52
C GLN A 193 -12.40 18.49 -3.45
N ASP A 194 -13.00 19.68 -3.55
CA ASP A 194 -12.84 20.76 -2.56
C ASP A 194 -11.37 21.12 -2.26
N GLY A 195 -10.50 21.03 -3.27
CA GLY A 195 -9.06 21.30 -3.16
C GLY A 195 -8.22 20.12 -2.63
N TYR A 196 -8.86 19.03 -2.20
CA TYR A 196 -8.20 17.79 -1.80
C TYR A 196 -8.04 16.83 -2.98
N ARG A 197 -6.91 16.13 -3.02
CA ARG A 197 -6.59 15.11 -4.03
C ARG A 197 -6.97 13.73 -3.49
N ARG A 198 -8.27 13.45 -3.38
CA ARG A 198 -8.80 12.20 -2.84
C ARG A 198 -8.53 11.03 -3.78
N LEU A 199 -8.53 9.81 -3.24
CA LEU A 199 -8.44 8.59 -4.04
C LEU A 199 -9.84 8.09 -4.34
N ALA A 200 -10.17 7.85 -5.62
CA ALA A 200 -11.50 7.43 -6.06
C ALA A 200 -11.43 6.24 -7.02
N LEU A 201 -12.48 5.44 -7.04
CA LEU A 201 -12.67 4.38 -8.03
C LEU A 201 -12.94 4.99 -9.41
N SER A 202 -12.27 4.48 -10.43
CA SER A 202 -12.51 4.83 -11.82
C SER A 202 -12.47 3.59 -12.70
N ASP A 203 -13.31 3.59 -13.73
CA ASP A 203 -13.31 2.61 -14.83
C ASP A 203 -12.27 2.92 -15.91
N VAL A 204 -11.54 4.04 -15.78
CA VAL A 204 -10.56 4.52 -16.74
C VAL A 204 -9.15 4.51 -16.10
N PRO A 205 -8.22 3.66 -16.60
CA PRO A 205 -6.90 3.47 -16.00
C PRO A 205 -6.03 4.71 -16.17
N PHE A 206 -5.70 5.43 -15.08
CA PHE A 206 -5.00 6.71 -15.23
C PHE A 206 -3.91 7.06 -14.21
N LYS A 207 -3.50 6.17 -13.29
CA LYS A 207 -2.37 6.54 -12.41
C LYS A 207 -1.49 5.39 -11.95
N LYS A 208 -0.21 5.53 -12.28
CA LYS A 208 0.89 4.65 -11.88
C LYS A 208 1.51 5.10 -10.56
N ILE A 209 1.83 4.15 -9.70
CA ILE A 209 2.45 4.33 -8.39
C ILE A 209 3.76 3.57 -8.26
N ASN A 210 4.64 4.11 -7.42
CA ASN A 210 5.85 3.49 -6.93
C ASN A 210 5.73 3.24 -5.43
N ILE A 211 6.32 2.14 -4.96
CA ILE A 211 6.31 1.76 -3.54
C ILE A 211 7.75 1.81 -3.01
N TYR A 212 7.92 2.49 -1.88
CA TYR A 212 9.21 2.75 -1.23
C TYR A 212 9.21 2.17 0.18
N ASN A 213 10.14 1.29 0.53
CA ASN A 213 10.24 0.74 1.89
C ASN A 213 10.90 1.76 2.86
N GLU A 214 10.40 1.85 4.11
CA GLU A 214 10.96 2.70 5.18
C GLU A 214 12.41 2.38 5.56
N ASP A 215 12.89 1.15 5.30
CA ASP A 215 14.32 0.80 5.40
C ASP A 215 15.22 1.81 4.63
N TYR A 216 14.64 2.58 3.71
CA TYR A 216 15.29 3.64 2.94
C TYR A 216 14.80 5.06 3.19
N ALA A 217 13.70 5.32 3.89
CA ALA A 217 13.37 6.70 4.30
C ALA A 217 14.47 7.28 5.20
N CYS A 218 15.12 6.42 6.00
CA CYS A 218 16.31 6.78 6.78
C CYS A 218 17.59 6.87 5.92
N ALA A 219 17.67 6.17 4.78
CA ALA A 219 18.81 6.25 3.86
C ALA A 219 18.75 7.48 2.93
N THR A 220 17.56 8.01 2.65
CA THR A 220 17.34 9.19 1.77
C THR A 220 17.04 10.50 2.49
N LEU A 221 17.16 10.56 3.82
CA LEU A 221 17.28 11.85 4.52
C LEU A 221 18.57 12.61 4.15
N LEU A 222 19.43 12.01 3.33
CA LEU A 222 20.36 12.76 2.50
C LEU A 222 19.71 12.97 1.12
N PRO A 223 19.38 14.22 0.71
CA PRO A 223 19.31 14.52 -0.72
C PRO A 223 20.63 14.06 -1.36
N PRO A 224 20.66 13.71 -2.66
CA PRO A 224 21.93 13.50 -3.36
C PRO A 224 22.61 14.87 -3.49
N LEU A 225 23.21 15.32 -2.39
CA LEU A 225 24.30 16.26 -2.43
C LEU A 225 25.48 15.45 -2.92
N PHE A 226 25.98 15.89 -4.08
CA PHE A 226 27.35 15.81 -4.54
C PHE A 226 28.35 15.25 -3.52
N PRO A 227 29.40 14.52 -3.96
CA PRO A 227 30.40 13.99 -3.06
C PRO A 227 31.19 15.15 -2.45
N THR A 228 30.74 15.64 -1.31
CA THR A 228 31.56 16.38 -0.37
C THR A 228 31.55 15.56 0.90
N ALA A 229 32.71 15.01 1.23
CA ALA A 229 32.98 14.44 2.53
C ALA A 229 32.56 15.47 3.60
N GLN A 230 31.41 15.24 4.23
CA GLN A 230 30.96 16.07 5.35
C GLN A 230 31.80 15.65 6.55
N ALA A 231 32.68 16.55 7.01
CA ALA A 231 33.40 16.36 8.26
C ALA A 231 32.40 16.16 9.41
N ALA A 232 32.69 15.21 10.29
CA ALA A 232 31.88 14.94 11.47
C ALA A 232 31.78 16.21 12.35
N PRO A 233 30.65 16.42 13.07
CA PRO A 233 30.51 17.56 13.99
C PRO A 233 31.61 17.55 15.06
N ASP A 234 32.03 18.75 15.47
CA ASP A 234 33.11 18.91 16.43
C ASP A 234 32.74 18.27 17.78
N PRO A 235 33.68 17.54 18.42
CA PRO A 235 33.43 16.93 19.71
C PRO A 235 33.33 18.01 20.80
N VAL A 236 32.37 17.85 21.71
CA VAL A 236 32.29 18.70 22.91
C VAL A 236 33.46 18.34 23.83
N LEU A 237 34.22 19.35 24.23
CA LEU A 237 35.41 19.23 25.07
C LEU A 237 35.13 19.76 26.49
N ASP A 238 35.76 19.17 27.49
CA ASP A 238 35.82 19.71 28.84
C ASP A 238 36.82 20.89 28.95
N THR A 239 36.99 21.44 30.15
CA THR A 239 37.94 22.54 30.42
C THR A 239 39.41 22.17 30.18
N ASP A 240 39.71 20.88 30.12
CA ASP A 240 41.05 20.32 29.85
C ASP A 240 41.23 19.89 28.39
N ILE A 241 40.30 20.28 27.49
CA ILE A 241 40.36 19.97 26.05
C ILE A 241 40.25 18.45 25.81
N LYS A 242 39.50 17.72 26.64
CA LYS A 242 39.21 16.29 26.45
C LYS A 242 37.77 16.08 26.03
N LYS A 243 37.55 15.10 25.15
CA LYS A 243 36.20 14.74 24.66
C LYS A 243 35.36 14.18 25.80
N LEU A 244 34.12 14.65 25.88
CA LEU A 244 33.13 14.08 26.80
C LEU A 244 32.81 12.63 26.42
N GLN A 245 32.66 11.77 27.42
CA GLN A 245 32.35 10.36 27.26
C GLN A 245 30.88 10.08 27.56
N SER A 246 30.28 9.20 26.75
CA SER A 246 28.90 8.76 26.97
C SER A 246 28.76 7.99 28.28
N GLY A 247 27.70 8.26 29.05
CA GLY A 247 27.42 7.59 30.32
C GLY A 247 28.17 8.15 31.54
N VAL A 248 28.89 9.26 31.39
CA VAL A 248 29.58 9.96 32.48
C VAL A 248 28.81 11.23 32.86
N ASN A 249 28.66 11.47 34.16
CA ASN A 249 28.01 12.67 34.68
C ASN A 249 29.00 13.85 34.70
N TYR A 250 28.61 14.98 34.11
CA TYR A 250 29.38 16.21 34.09
C TYR A 250 28.61 17.34 34.78
N TYR A 251 29.33 18.25 35.45
CA TYR A 251 28.75 19.43 36.06
C TYR A 251 29.07 20.66 35.22
N THR A 252 28.05 21.44 34.89
CA THR A 252 28.22 22.71 34.17
C THR A 252 28.43 23.85 35.16
N LEU A 253 29.57 24.53 35.09
CA LEU A 253 29.85 25.71 35.89
C LEU A 253 29.47 26.98 35.10
N PRO A 254 28.77 27.95 35.71
CA PRO A 254 28.48 29.22 35.06
C PRO A 254 29.76 30.02 34.86
N VAL A 255 29.99 30.51 33.65
CA VAL A 255 31.13 31.38 33.34
C VAL A 255 30.80 32.79 33.83
N ILE A 256 31.35 33.18 34.98
CA ILE A 256 31.28 34.56 35.46
C ILE A 256 32.38 35.35 34.74
N ARG A 257 32.03 36.11 33.70
CA ARG A 257 32.94 37.10 33.12
C ARG A 257 33.22 38.17 34.18
N GLY A 258 34.47 38.31 34.59
CA GLY A 258 34.92 39.42 35.42
C GLY A 258 34.61 40.75 34.75
N ARG A 259 34.07 41.70 35.52
CA ARG A 259 33.89 43.08 35.10
C ARG A 259 35.27 43.75 35.21
N GLU A 260 35.88 44.09 34.07
CA GLU A 260 36.98 45.06 34.03
C GLU A 260 36.47 46.47 34.36
#